data_AF-C0BAU4-F1
#
_entry.id   AF-C0BAU4-F1
#
_cell.length_a   1.000
_cell.length_b   1.000
_cell.length_c   1.000
_cell.angle_alpha   90.00
_cell.angle_beta   90.00
_cell.angle_gamma   90.00
#
_symmetry.space_group_name_H-M   'P 1'
#
loop_
_entity.id
_entity.type
_entity.pdbx_description
1 polymer ?
#
loop_
_entity_poly.entity_id
_entity_poly.type
_entity_poly.pdbx_seq_one_letter_code
_entity_poly.pdbx_strand_id
1 'polypeptide(L)'
;MKKQRIEYFDAAKGIAIIAVIVGHMGLIARGMTLTERFIFSFHMPIFFLISGYFLSSRMTLWEFAKKRFKQLIFPYIFTWGIMCAWSVCEDFVMKRPDLIANLKMWILAGMFGAGSDHNDVMSRYQIHQIGAIWFFIGIICSIVDYQIFFYTV
;
A
#
# COMPACT_ATOMS: atom_id res chain seq x y z
N MET A 1 -23.38 15.37 18.16
CA MET A 1 -23.63 15.76 16.75
C MET A 1 -23.50 14.53 15.87
N LYS A 2 -24.53 14.14 15.10
CA LYS A 2 -24.42 13.03 14.14
C LYS A 2 -23.39 13.40 13.08
N LYS A 3 -22.37 12.57 12.92
CA LYS A 3 -21.35 12.72 11.87
C LYS A 3 -22.05 12.47 10.53
N GLN A 4 -22.34 13.55 9.80
CA GLN A 4 -22.99 13.44 8.49
C GLN A 4 -21.99 12.77 7.54
N ARG A 5 -22.27 11.52 7.17
CA ARG A 5 -21.47 10.82 6.17
C ARG A 5 -21.83 11.36 4.80
N ILE A 6 -20.84 11.56 3.96
CA ILE A 6 -21.04 11.97 2.58
C ILE A 6 -21.08 10.68 1.75
N GLU A 7 -22.29 10.30 1.35
CA GLU A 7 -22.58 9.01 0.71
C GLU A 7 -21.82 8.83 -0.61
N TYR A 8 -21.59 9.91 -1.37
CA TYR A 8 -20.84 9.86 -2.63
C TYR A 8 -19.39 9.38 -2.46
N PHE A 9 -18.74 9.68 -1.33
CA PHE A 9 -17.39 9.18 -1.06
C PHE A 9 -17.38 7.69 -0.70
N ASP A 10 -18.42 7.21 -0.03
CA ASP A 10 -18.54 5.79 0.30
C ASP A 10 -18.87 4.98 -0.97
N ALA A 11 -19.70 5.53 -1.88
CA ALA A 11 -19.94 4.95 -3.20
C ALA A 11 -18.69 4.91 -4.08
N ALA A 12 -17.90 6.00 -4.12
CA ALA A 12 -16.65 6.05 -4.88
C ALA A 12 -15.62 5.01 -4.39
N LYS A 13 -15.50 4.82 -3.06
CA LYS A 13 -14.68 3.73 -2.50
C LYS A 13 -15.20 2.36 -2.91
N GLY A 14 -16.52 2.15 -2.87
CA GLY A 14 -17.13 0.89 -3.30
C GLY A 14 -16.78 0.56 -4.76
N ILE A 15 -16.90 1.54 -5.66
CA ILE A 15 -16.51 1.38 -7.07
C ILE A 15 -15.02 1.07 -7.18
N ALA A 16 -14.16 1.78 -6.45
CA ALA A 16 -12.73 1.53 -6.46
C ALA A 16 -12.36 0.12 -5.97
N ILE A 17 -13.04 -0.41 -4.94
CA ILE A 17 -12.85 -1.78 -4.45
C ILE A 17 -13.26 -2.81 -5.52
N ILE A 18 -14.41 -2.61 -6.18
CA ILE A 18 -14.83 -3.50 -7.27
C ILE A 18 -13.83 -3.47 -8.41
N ALA A 19 -13.31 -2.29 -8.75
CA ALA A 19 -12.29 -2.12 -9.76
C ALA A 19 -10.99 -2.90 -9.41
N VAL A 20 -10.55 -2.89 -8.15
CA VAL A 20 -9.43 -3.73 -7.68
C VAL A 20 -9.69 -5.21 -7.97
N ILE A 21 -10.87 -5.72 -7.60
CA ILE A 21 -11.23 -7.14 -7.78
C ILE A 21 -11.21 -7.50 -9.26
N VAL A 22 -11.83 -6.69 -10.12
CA VAL A 22 -11.88 -6.93 -11.56
C VAL A 22 -10.49 -6.87 -12.19
N GLY A 23 -9.66 -5.88 -11.81
CA GLY A 23 -8.30 -5.73 -12.31
C GLY A 23 -7.42 -6.94 -11.98
N HIS A 24 -7.54 -7.49 -10.77
CA HIS A 24 -6.77 -8.68 -10.36
C HIS A 24 -7.33 -9.97 -10.98
N MET A 25 -8.65 -10.10 -11.16
CA MET A 25 -9.25 -11.26 -11.85
C MET A 25 -8.85 -11.32 -13.33
N GLY A 26 -8.87 -10.19 -14.03
CA GLY A 26 -8.50 -10.12 -15.45
C GLY A 26 -7.04 -10.53 -15.69
N LEU A 27 -6.14 -10.05 -14.83
CA LEU A 27 -4.72 -10.41 -14.85
C LEU A 27 -4.50 -11.92 -14.73
N ILE A 28 -5.25 -12.58 -13.86
CA ILE A 28 -5.14 -14.03 -13.59
C ILE A 28 -5.73 -14.87 -14.75
N ALA A 29 -6.78 -14.37 -15.42
CA ALA A 29 -7.54 -15.17 -16.37
C ALA A 29 -7.04 -15.09 -17.82
N ARG A 30 -6.55 -13.93 -18.30
CA ARG A 30 -6.29 -13.70 -19.74
C ARG A 30 -5.07 -12.85 -20.07
N GLY A 31 -4.29 -12.43 -19.07
CA GLY A 31 -3.19 -11.48 -19.27
C GLY A 31 -3.69 -10.04 -19.49
N MET A 32 -2.78 -9.07 -19.39
CA MET A 32 -3.13 -7.66 -19.22
C MET A 32 -3.92 -7.06 -20.41
N THR A 33 -5.22 -6.82 -20.22
CA THR A 33 -6.08 -6.16 -21.22
C THR A 33 -6.03 -4.63 -21.12
N LEU A 34 -6.46 -3.91 -22.17
CA LEU A 34 -6.55 -2.44 -22.16
C LEU A 34 -7.48 -1.93 -21.03
N THR A 35 -8.54 -2.70 -20.74
CA THR A 35 -9.48 -2.43 -19.65
C THR A 35 -8.81 -2.53 -18.28
N GLU A 36 -7.94 -3.52 -18.06
CA GLU A 36 -7.20 -3.65 -16.81
C GLU A 36 -6.22 -2.48 -16.63
N ARG A 37 -5.45 -2.11 -17.67
CA ARG A 37 -4.55 -0.94 -17.59
C ARG A 37 -5.30 0.34 -17.22
N PHE A 38 -6.49 0.52 -17.78
CA PHE A 38 -7.34 1.65 -17.43
C PHE A 38 -7.79 1.57 -15.97
N ILE A 39 -8.25 0.41 -15.50
CA ILE A 39 -8.61 0.19 -14.09
C ILE A 39 -7.43 0.49 -13.15
N PHE A 40 -6.22 0.02 -13.48
CA PHE A 40 -5.02 0.23 -12.68
C PHE A 40 -4.62 1.70 -12.53
N SER A 41 -4.99 2.56 -13.48
CA SER A 41 -4.60 3.98 -13.44
C SER A 41 -5.39 4.82 -12.43
N PHE A 42 -6.64 4.47 -12.14
CA PHE A 42 -7.50 5.33 -11.30
C PHE A 42 -7.86 4.75 -9.93
N HIS A 43 -7.91 3.43 -9.76
CA HIS A 43 -8.43 2.88 -8.50
C HIS A 43 -7.54 3.23 -7.29
N MET A 44 -6.21 3.16 -7.41
CA MET A 44 -5.27 3.55 -6.34
C MET A 44 -5.31 5.07 -6.06
N PRO A 45 -5.25 5.96 -7.06
CA PRO A 45 -5.43 7.39 -6.85
C PRO A 45 -6.74 7.75 -6.14
N ILE A 46 -7.86 7.11 -6.47
CA ILE A 46 -9.15 7.40 -5.81
C ILE A 46 -9.04 7.15 -4.30
N PHE A 47 -8.44 6.05 -3.87
CA PHE A 47 -8.27 5.80 -2.43
C PHE A 47 -7.40 6.86 -1.76
N PHE A 48 -6.32 7.27 -2.40
CA PHE A 48 -5.42 8.31 -1.87
C PHE A 48 -6.12 9.67 -1.77
N LEU A 49 -6.82 10.09 -2.83
CA LEU A 49 -7.57 11.35 -2.88
C LEU A 49 -8.64 11.40 -1.78
N ILE A 50 -9.44 10.34 -1.65
CA ILE A 50 -10.48 10.29 -0.63
C ILE A 50 -9.86 10.24 0.77
N SER A 51 -8.73 9.54 0.95
CA SER A 51 -8.04 9.49 2.25
C SER A 51 -7.53 10.86 2.70
N GLY A 52 -7.03 11.68 1.77
CA GLY A 52 -6.61 13.06 2.01
C GLY A 52 -7.78 14.02 2.23
N TYR A 53 -8.88 13.88 1.47
CA TYR A 53 -10.06 14.73 1.61
C TYR A 53 -10.72 14.65 3.01
N PHE A 54 -10.67 13.48 3.66
CA PHE A 54 -11.20 13.31 5.01
C PHE A 54 -10.30 13.88 6.13
N LEU A 55 -9.26 14.67 5.81
CA LEU A 55 -8.58 15.54 6.78
C LEU A 55 -9.58 16.58 7.30
N SER A 56 -10.30 16.21 8.35
CA SER A 56 -11.32 17.05 8.96
C SER A 56 -10.68 18.19 9.78
N SER A 57 -11.14 19.42 9.54
CA SER A 57 -10.80 20.67 10.24
C SER A 57 -11.03 20.71 11.77
N ARG A 58 -11.56 19.64 12.40
CA ARG A 58 -11.92 19.61 13.84
C ARG A 58 -10.82 19.10 14.78
N MET A 59 -9.77 18.47 14.28
CA MET A 59 -8.60 18.07 15.07
C MET A 59 -7.37 18.82 14.56
N THR A 60 -6.38 19.06 15.41
CA THR A 60 -5.10 19.57 14.92
C THR A 60 -4.56 18.56 13.89
N LEU A 61 -4.08 19.06 12.75
CA LEU A 61 -3.59 18.24 11.64
C LEU A 61 -2.57 17.21 12.12
N TRP A 62 -1.72 17.62 13.07
CA TRP A 62 -0.73 16.77 13.72
C TRP A 62 -1.32 15.61 14.52
N GLU A 63 -2.38 15.83 15.31
CA GLU A 63 -3.04 14.76 16.07
C GLU A 63 -3.75 13.76 15.15
N PHE A 64 -4.39 14.26 14.10
CA PHE A 64 -5.02 13.41 13.10
C PHE A 64 -4.00 12.58 12.33
N ALA A 65 -2.93 13.22 11.84
CA ALA A 65 -1.83 12.56 11.16
C ALA A 65 -1.16 11.52 12.06
N LYS A 66 -0.87 11.85 13.32
CA LYS A 66 -0.28 10.90 14.29
C LYS A 66 -1.20 9.71 14.57
N LYS A 67 -2.52 9.93 14.68
CA LYS A 67 -3.50 8.86 14.87
C LYS A 67 -3.58 7.94 13.66
N ARG A 68 -3.59 8.51 12.46
CA ARG A 68 -3.57 7.75 11.20
C ARG A 68 -2.25 7.00 11.01
N PHE A 69 -1.13 7.67 11.22
CA PHE A 69 0.20 7.07 11.21
C PHE A 69 0.24 5.87 12.14
N LYS A 70 -0.24 5.98 13.39
CA LYS A 70 -0.32 4.83 14.29
C LYS A 70 -1.26 3.74 13.79
N GLN A 71 -2.40 4.09 13.18
CA GLN A 71 -3.35 3.11 12.63
C GLN A 71 -2.85 2.41 11.35
N LEU A 72 -1.94 3.01 10.59
CA LEU A 72 -1.47 2.52 9.30
C LEU A 72 -0.05 1.93 9.37
N ILE A 73 0.89 2.60 10.04
CA ILE A 73 2.27 2.11 10.22
C ILE A 73 2.34 0.93 11.18
N PHE A 74 1.54 0.93 12.24
CA PHE A 74 1.57 -0.19 13.19
C PHE A 74 1.22 -1.53 12.51
N PRO A 75 0.10 -1.67 11.78
CA PRO A 75 -0.18 -2.90 11.05
C PRO A 75 0.83 -3.15 9.93
N TYR A 76 1.38 -2.11 9.29
CA TYR A 76 2.44 -2.27 8.29
C TYR A 76 3.70 -2.93 8.88
N ILE A 77 4.28 -2.35 9.93
CA ILE A 77 5.50 -2.88 10.57
C ILE A 77 5.23 -4.26 11.16
N PHE A 78 4.04 -4.47 11.75
CA PHE A 78 3.68 -5.75 12.33
C PHE A 78 3.60 -6.87 11.27
N THR A 79 2.90 -6.61 10.16
CA THR A 79 2.80 -7.58 9.06
C THR A 79 4.14 -7.82 8.38
N TRP A 80 4.91 -6.76 8.11
CA TRP A 80 6.26 -6.87 7.57
C TRP A 80 7.20 -7.67 8.49
N GLY A 81 7.15 -7.44 9.81
CA GLY A 81 7.91 -8.20 10.79
C GLY A 81 7.57 -9.69 10.79
N ILE A 82 6.28 -10.04 10.66
CA ILE A 82 5.83 -11.42 10.51
C ILE A 82 6.38 -12.04 9.21
N MET A 83 6.37 -11.31 8.09
CA MET A 83 6.92 -11.81 6.82
C MET A 83 8.43 -12.09 6.92
N CYS A 84 9.19 -11.18 7.53
CA CYS A 84 10.62 -11.39 7.79
C CYS A 84 10.86 -12.61 8.69
N ALA A 85 10.09 -12.76 9.77
CA ALA A 85 10.21 -13.91 10.67
C ALA A 85 9.87 -15.24 9.99
N TRP A 86 8.82 -15.23 9.15
CA TRP A 86 8.43 -16.38 8.35
C TRP A 86 9.52 -16.78 7.35
N SER A 87 10.11 -15.81 6.64
CA SER A 87 11.21 -16.06 5.72
C SER A 87 12.42 -16.70 6.42
N VAL A 88 12.76 -16.23 7.62
CA VAL A 88 13.86 -16.81 8.40
C VAL A 88 13.54 -18.26 8.79
N CYS A 89 12.30 -18.52 9.22
CA CYS A 89 11.84 -19.88 9.53
C CYS A 89 11.95 -20.81 8.31
N GLU A 90 11.53 -20.35 7.14
CA GLU A 90 11.61 -21.10 5.88
C GLU A 90 13.06 -21.42 5.50
N ASP A 91 13.97 -20.45 5.63
CA ASP A 91 15.39 -20.65 5.35
C ASP A 91 16.03 -21.68 6.29
N PHE A 92 15.64 -21.70 7.57
CA PHE A 92 16.08 -22.71 8.54
C PHE A 92 15.54 -24.11 8.21
N VAL A 93 14.27 -24.22 7.83
CA VAL A 93 13.63 -25.51 7.48
C VAL A 93 14.22 -26.07 6.18
N MET A 94 14.44 -25.23 5.18
CA MET A 94 14.97 -25.63 3.88
C MET A 94 16.50 -25.71 3.84
N LYS A 95 17.20 -25.38 4.94
CA LYS A 95 18.68 -25.31 5.03
C LYS A 95 19.31 -24.50 3.91
N ARG A 96 18.73 -23.34 3.58
CA ARG A 96 19.28 -22.47 2.54
C ARG A 96 20.60 -21.83 3.04
N PRO A 97 21.66 -21.82 2.22
CA PRO A 97 22.97 -21.29 2.64
C PRO A 97 22.99 -19.75 2.76
N ASP A 98 22.10 -19.05 2.07
CA ASP A 98 22.16 -17.59 1.89
C ASP A 98 21.15 -16.80 2.75
N LEU A 99 21.01 -17.17 4.03
CA LEU A 99 20.05 -16.56 4.97
C LEU A 99 20.18 -15.03 5.07
N ILE A 100 21.41 -14.52 5.11
CA ILE A 100 21.68 -13.07 5.23
C ILE A 100 21.25 -12.33 3.96
N ALA A 101 21.43 -12.93 2.79
CA ALA A 101 21.04 -12.32 1.53
C ALA A 101 19.52 -12.25 1.40
N ASN A 102 18.82 -13.34 1.73
CA ASN A 102 17.36 -13.39 1.68
C ASN A 102 16.72 -12.38 2.64
N LEU A 103 17.20 -12.32 3.89
CA LEU A 103 16.73 -11.35 4.87
C LEU A 103 16.95 -9.90 4.42
N LYS A 104 18.10 -9.60 3.79
CA LYS A 104 18.35 -8.29 3.19
C LYS A 104 17.32 -7.93 2.12
N MET A 105 16.94 -8.88 1.27
CA MET A 105 15.90 -8.64 0.26
C MET A 105 14.54 -8.33 0.88
N TRP A 106 14.14 -9.05 1.93
CA TRP A 106 12.90 -8.78 2.66
C TRP A 106 12.91 -7.43 3.40
N ILE A 107 14.07 -7.03 3.91
CA ILE A 107 14.22 -5.71 4.53
C ILE A 107 14.09 -4.62 3.48
N LEU A 108 14.81 -4.74 2.36
CA LEU A 108 14.77 -3.78 1.27
C LEU A 108 13.36 -3.69 0.67
N ALA A 109 12.70 -4.83 0.47
CA ALA A 109 11.31 -4.88 0.01
C ALA A 109 10.40 -4.03 0.91
N GLY A 110 10.56 -4.14 2.23
CA GLY A 110 9.75 -3.41 3.21
C GLY A 110 10.05 -1.92 3.27
N MET A 111 11.29 -1.53 3.02
CA MET A 111 11.67 -0.12 2.95
C MET A 111 11.16 0.55 1.68
N PHE A 112 11.24 -0.14 0.54
CA PHE A 112 10.78 0.37 -0.75
C PHE A 112 9.26 0.22 -0.96
N GLY A 113 8.60 -0.65 -0.19
CA GLY A 113 7.19 -0.97 -0.40
C GLY A 113 6.94 -1.66 -1.74
N ALA A 114 7.78 -2.63 -2.11
CA ALA A 114 7.71 -3.29 -3.41
C ALA A 114 6.36 -4.00 -3.63
N GLY A 115 5.51 -3.40 -4.48
CA GLY A 115 4.12 -3.84 -4.70
C GLY A 115 3.95 -4.94 -5.77
N SER A 116 4.93 -5.12 -6.66
CA SER A 116 4.96 -6.15 -7.72
C SER A 116 6.37 -6.66 -7.96
N ASP A 117 6.52 -7.86 -8.48
CA ASP A 117 7.81 -8.35 -8.97
C ASP A 117 8.31 -7.45 -10.11
N HIS A 118 9.50 -6.88 -9.94
CA HIS A 118 10.11 -5.98 -10.92
C HIS A 118 10.97 -6.81 -11.89
N ASN A 119 10.42 -7.14 -13.05
CA ASN A 119 11.15 -7.84 -14.11
C ASN A 119 12.07 -6.93 -14.96
N ASP A 120 12.16 -5.63 -14.65
CA ASP A 120 13.04 -4.65 -15.31
C ASP A 120 14.03 -4.00 -14.33
N VAL A 121 15.25 -3.67 -14.81
CA VAL A 121 16.44 -2.98 -14.23
C VAL A 121 16.77 -3.23 -12.74
N MET A 122 15.78 -3.15 -11.86
CA MET A 122 15.74 -3.59 -10.46
C MET A 122 15.71 -5.12 -10.30
N SER A 123 15.64 -5.89 -11.39
CA SER A 123 15.69 -7.36 -11.37
C SER A 123 17.05 -7.92 -10.90
N ARG A 124 18.13 -7.13 -10.96
CA ARG A 124 19.44 -7.50 -10.40
C ARG A 124 19.42 -7.74 -8.90
N TYR A 125 18.42 -7.20 -8.20
CA TYR A 125 18.28 -7.32 -6.76
C TYR A 125 17.06 -8.13 -6.33
N GLN A 126 16.36 -8.85 -7.24
CA GLN A 126 15.20 -9.72 -6.97
C GLN A 126 14.44 -9.37 -5.67
N ILE A 127 13.94 -8.13 -5.59
CA ILE A 127 13.33 -7.62 -4.37
C ILE A 127 11.99 -8.34 -4.23
N HIS A 128 11.80 -9.04 -3.12
CA HIS A 128 10.57 -9.77 -2.85
C HIS A 128 9.35 -8.84 -2.92
N GLN A 129 8.29 -9.27 -3.59
CA GLN A 129 7.02 -8.58 -3.56
C GLN A 129 6.38 -8.71 -2.16
N ILE A 130 6.04 -7.57 -1.55
CA ILE A 130 5.33 -7.50 -0.27
C ILE A 130 3.80 -7.55 -0.43
N GLY A 131 3.33 -7.52 -1.68
CA GLY A 131 1.92 -7.58 -2.02
C GLY A 131 1.19 -6.32 -1.59
N ALA A 132 -0.11 -6.42 -1.30
CA ALA A 132 -1.00 -5.27 -1.08
C ALA A 132 -0.64 -4.34 0.11
N ILE A 133 0.30 -4.74 0.97
CA ILE A 133 0.72 -3.99 2.15
C ILE A 133 1.40 -2.65 1.75
N TRP A 134 1.94 -2.55 0.53
CA TRP A 134 2.48 -1.30 -0.04
C TRP A 134 1.48 -0.14 0.02
N PHE A 135 0.18 -0.45 -0.08
CA PHE A 135 -0.90 0.52 -0.07
C PHE A 135 -0.95 1.36 1.21
N PHE A 136 -0.50 0.81 2.35
CA PHE A 136 -0.46 1.56 3.62
C PHE A 136 0.58 2.67 3.60
N ILE A 137 1.76 2.42 3.02
CA ILE A 137 2.78 3.47 2.81
C ILE A 137 2.23 4.52 1.85
N GLY A 138 1.61 4.09 0.74
CA GLY A 138 1.01 4.99 -0.25
C GLY A 138 -0.02 5.96 0.34
N ILE A 139 -0.90 5.47 1.22
CA ILE A 139 -1.86 6.34 1.93
C ILE A 139 -1.13 7.37 2.79
N ILE A 140 -0.08 7.00 3.50
CA ILE A 140 0.66 7.92 4.38
C ILE A 140 1.36 9.00 3.57
N CYS A 141 2.05 8.63 2.50
CA CYS A 141 2.65 9.60 1.57
C CYS A 141 1.59 10.57 1.05
N SER A 142 0.44 10.06 0.61
CA SER A 142 -0.64 10.93 0.13
C SER A 142 -1.12 11.92 1.19
N ILE A 143 -1.25 11.50 2.46
CA ILE A 143 -1.65 12.39 3.55
C ILE A 143 -0.61 13.50 3.76
N VAL A 144 0.68 13.17 3.70
CA VAL A 144 1.77 14.15 3.82
C VAL A 144 1.75 15.12 2.64
N ASP A 145 1.60 14.63 1.42
CA ASP A 145 1.54 15.46 0.21
C ASP A 145 0.36 16.44 0.24
N TYR A 146 -0.82 15.95 0.66
CA TYR A 146 -2.00 16.78 0.89
C TYR A 146 -1.75 17.87 1.93
N GLN A 147 -1.03 17.56 3.01
CA GLN A 147 -0.70 18.54 4.04
C GLN A 147 0.25 19.63 3.50
N ILE A 148 1.25 19.25 2.70
CA ILE A 148 2.18 20.21 2.10
C ILE A 148 1.43 21.13 1.14
N PHE A 149 0.63 20.58 0.22
CA PHE A 149 0.01 21.32 -0.87
C PHE A 149 -1.06 22.33 -0.41
N PHE A 150 -1.88 21.98 0.59
CA PHE A 150 -3.02 22.82 1.00
C PHE A 150 -2.78 23.69 2.24
N TYR A 151 -1.69 23.46 3.00
CA TYR A 151 -1.47 24.16 4.27
C TYR A 151 -0.11 24.86 4.41
N THR A 152 0.81 24.68 3.45
CA THR A 152 2.15 25.33 3.48
C THR A 152 2.29 26.44 2.43
N VAL A 153 1.27 26.64 1.58
CA VAL A 153 1.16 27.72 0.58
C VAL A 153 -0.05 28.57 0.93
#